data_AF-A0A3D8R2Q9-F1
#
_entry.id   AF-A0A3D8R2Q9-F1
#
_cell.length_a   1.000
_cell.length_b   1.000
_cell.length_c   1.000
_cell.angle_alpha   90.00
_cell.angle_beta   90.00
_cell.angle_gamma   90.00
#
_symmetry.space_group_name_H-M   'P 1'
#
loop_
_entity.id
_entity.type
_entity.pdbx_description
1 polymer ?
#
loop_
_entity_poly.entity_id
_entity_poly.type
_entity_poly.pdbx_seq_one_letter_code
_entity_poly.pdbx_strand_id
1 'polypeptide(L)'
;MRSLAPIIVVALLALQVSAQTTYYTLLFSLASAGSQYGVTRFESTMVAPAVSTGSGSHSAWPGLEPESESFVYQNVLIDSGNQWYFFTEYCCSPNVDYAPQLTYPGDTIKSVFDLDTCSGEWTNTWSRTPGSTGSAAGETAGTTVSTNSFPSENTLSQAVFAIELQNSAAWDFGAVVWSDITITANTTDTTWCTSPETFGSFQYSMSSPVATVSGSSSTCFVANLIFESP
;
A
#
# COMPACT_ATOMS: atom_id res chain seq x y z
N MET A 1 -19.67 50.09 -49.66
CA MET A 1 -18.69 48.99 -49.64
C MET A 1 -18.17 48.89 -48.21
N ARG A 2 -18.89 48.23 -47.28
CA ARG A 2 -18.69 46.82 -46.86
C ARG A 2 -17.22 46.39 -46.85
N SER A 3 -16.61 46.40 -45.67
CA SER A 3 -15.54 45.47 -45.32
C SER A 3 -15.77 45.04 -43.87
N LEU A 4 -16.25 43.80 -43.69
CA LEU A 4 -16.36 43.11 -42.41
C LEU A 4 -15.06 42.31 -42.25
N ALA A 5 -14.25 42.64 -41.26
CA ALA A 5 -13.11 41.82 -40.87
C ALA A 5 -13.60 40.60 -40.07
N PRO A 6 -13.10 39.38 -40.31
CA PRO A 6 -13.49 38.22 -39.53
C PRO A 6 -12.71 38.22 -38.20
N ILE A 7 -13.43 38.19 -37.09
CA ILE A 7 -12.87 37.85 -35.78
C ILE A 7 -12.69 36.33 -35.77
N ILE A 8 -11.45 35.87 -35.87
CA ILE A 8 -11.11 34.45 -35.63
C ILE A 8 -11.11 34.26 -34.12
N VAL A 9 -12.14 33.60 -33.59
CA VAL A 9 -12.15 33.08 -32.23
C VAL A 9 -11.35 31.77 -32.25
N VAL A 10 -10.10 31.82 -31.78
CA VAL A 10 -9.32 30.61 -31.50
C VAL A 10 -9.86 30.05 -30.18
N ALA A 11 -10.73 29.04 -30.27
CA ALA A 11 -11.11 28.24 -29.12
C ALA A 11 -9.92 27.37 -28.70
N LEU A 12 -9.23 27.76 -27.63
CA LEU A 12 -8.30 26.89 -26.92
C LEU A 12 -9.12 25.75 -26.30
N LEU A 13 -9.16 24.58 -26.95
CA LEU A 13 -9.56 23.34 -26.28
C LEU A 13 -8.46 23.03 -25.26
N ALA A 14 -8.71 23.36 -23.99
CA ALA A 14 -7.96 22.78 -22.89
C ALA A 14 -8.32 21.28 -22.84
N LEU A 15 -7.46 20.44 -23.41
CA LEU A 15 -7.49 19.01 -23.14
C LEU A 15 -7.17 18.83 -21.66
N GLN A 16 -8.21 18.58 -20.86
CA GLN A 16 -8.03 18.01 -19.53
C GLN A 16 -7.54 16.57 -19.74
N VAL A 17 -6.23 16.39 -19.78
CA VAL A 17 -5.65 15.06 -19.60
C VAL A 17 -5.91 14.71 -18.14
N SER A 18 -6.94 13.90 -17.87
CA SER A 18 -7.07 13.26 -16.58
C SER A 18 -5.81 12.45 -16.35
N ALA A 19 -5.10 12.68 -15.25
CA ALA A 19 -3.99 11.81 -14.86
C ALA A 19 -4.53 10.37 -14.81
N GLN A 20 -4.00 9.50 -15.67
CA GLN A 20 -4.36 8.10 -15.67
C GLN A 20 -3.66 7.44 -14.49
N THR A 21 -4.45 6.88 -13.57
CA THR A 21 -3.95 6.05 -12.48
C THR A 21 -4.18 4.59 -12.82
N THR A 22 -3.18 3.75 -12.64
CA THR A 22 -3.26 2.30 -12.79
C THR A 22 -2.96 1.65 -11.44
N TYR A 23 -3.79 0.69 -11.04
CA TYR A 23 -3.63 -0.08 -9.82
C TYR A 23 -3.42 -1.56 -10.15
N TYR A 24 -2.48 -2.17 -9.43
CA TYR A 24 -2.35 -3.62 -9.30
C TYR A 24 -2.51 -3.96 -7.83
N THR A 25 -3.59 -4.63 -7.47
CA THR A 25 -3.98 -4.79 -6.07
C THR A 25 -4.27 -6.25 -5.78
N LEU A 26 -3.82 -6.73 -4.63
CA LEU A 26 -4.26 -7.96 -3.99
C LEU A 26 -4.83 -7.63 -2.61
N LEU A 27 -6.01 -8.17 -2.33
CA LEU A 27 -6.82 -7.82 -1.17
C LEU A 27 -7.22 -9.07 -0.39
N PHE A 28 -7.00 -9.06 0.92
CA PHE A 28 -7.64 -9.99 1.86
C PHE A 28 -8.89 -9.34 2.44
N SER A 29 -10.05 -9.75 1.97
CA SER A 29 -11.36 -9.18 2.33
C SER A 29 -12.12 -10.08 3.30
N LEU A 30 -12.60 -9.49 4.40
CA LEU A 30 -13.50 -10.14 5.37
C LEU A 30 -14.98 -10.08 4.99
N ALA A 31 -15.34 -9.58 3.80
CA ALA A 31 -16.73 -9.41 3.37
C ALA A 31 -17.57 -10.70 3.50
N SER A 32 -16.98 -11.87 3.23
CA SER A 32 -17.63 -13.17 3.36
C SER A 32 -17.96 -13.55 4.81
N ALA A 33 -17.20 -13.08 5.79
CA ALA A 33 -17.45 -13.29 7.21
C ALA A 33 -18.57 -12.38 7.74
N GLY A 34 -18.72 -11.19 7.16
CA GLY A 34 -19.73 -10.18 7.52
C GLY A 34 -19.12 -8.85 7.99
N SER A 35 -19.84 -7.75 7.74
CA SER A 35 -19.34 -6.37 7.92
C SER A 35 -19.07 -5.95 9.37
N GLN A 36 -19.52 -6.73 10.35
CA GLN A 36 -19.18 -6.51 11.76
C GLN A 36 -17.77 -7.00 12.13
N TYR A 37 -17.14 -7.80 11.28
CA TYR A 37 -15.81 -8.34 11.52
C TYR A 37 -14.74 -7.49 10.86
N GLY A 38 -13.61 -7.36 11.54
CA GLY A 38 -12.48 -6.58 11.08
C GLY A 38 -11.15 -7.22 11.45
N VAL A 39 -10.13 -6.77 10.75
CA VAL A 39 -8.73 -6.97 11.10
C VAL A 39 -8.47 -6.28 12.44
N THR A 40 -7.74 -6.95 13.32
CA THR A 40 -7.27 -6.40 14.60
C THR A 40 -5.75 -6.25 14.64
N ARG A 41 -5.04 -6.96 13.74
CA ARG A 41 -3.60 -6.81 13.55
C ARG A 41 -3.22 -7.13 12.12
N PHE A 42 -2.37 -6.32 11.52
CA PHE A 42 -1.80 -6.55 10.20
C PHE A 42 -0.30 -6.27 10.21
N GLU A 43 0.47 -7.27 9.82
CA GLU A 43 1.92 -7.22 9.75
C GLU A 43 2.38 -7.68 8.37
N SER A 44 3.37 -6.98 7.81
CA SER A 44 4.05 -7.37 6.58
C SER A 44 5.44 -6.75 6.51
N THR A 45 6.34 -7.39 5.78
CA THR A 45 7.68 -6.86 5.48
C THR A 45 7.85 -6.68 3.99
N MET A 46 8.05 -5.46 3.52
CA MET A 46 8.36 -5.15 2.12
C MET A 46 9.87 -5.12 1.90
N VAL A 47 10.34 -5.58 0.75
CA VAL A 47 11.67 -5.24 0.24
C VAL A 47 11.54 -4.11 -0.78
N ALA A 48 12.24 -3.00 -0.56
CA ALA A 48 12.26 -1.90 -1.51
C ALA A 48 12.84 -2.38 -2.85
N PRO A 49 12.09 -2.31 -3.97
CA PRO A 49 12.56 -2.79 -5.26
C PRO A 49 13.63 -1.85 -5.85
N ALA A 50 14.08 -2.13 -7.07
CA ALA A 50 14.83 -1.13 -7.83
C ALA A 50 13.99 0.15 -7.98
N VAL A 51 14.60 1.30 -8.30
CA VAL A 51 13.83 2.50 -8.64
C VAL A 51 13.59 2.51 -10.14
N SER A 52 12.40 2.94 -10.56
CA SER A 52 12.11 3.18 -11.97
C SER A 52 13.10 4.18 -12.59
N THR A 53 13.35 4.04 -13.89
CA THR A 53 14.03 5.07 -14.68
C THR A 53 13.07 5.83 -15.60
N GLY A 54 11.80 5.43 -15.60
CA GLY A 54 10.73 6.00 -16.38
C GLY A 54 10.19 7.31 -15.81
N SER A 55 9.28 7.92 -16.55
CA SER A 55 8.51 9.08 -16.11
C SER A 55 7.27 8.67 -15.33
N GLY A 56 6.71 9.60 -14.57
CA GLY A 56 5.50 9.40 -13.79
C GLY A 56 5.82 9.18 -12.32
N SER A 57 4.84 8.72 -11.56
CA SER A 57 5.01 8.40 -10.15
C SER A 57 4.67 6.94 -9.92
N HIS A 58 5.54 6.25 -9.20
CA HIS A 58 5.42 4.84 -8.86
C HIS A 58 5.31 4.74 -7.35
N SER A 59 4.33 4.00 -6.86
CA SER A 59 4.27 3.64 -5.45
C SER A 59 3.92 2.18 -5.26
N ALA A 60 4.36 1.64 -4.13
CA ALA A 60 3.95 0.35 -3.62
C ALA A 60 3.65 0.47 -2.13
N TRP A 61 2.57 -0.16 -1.67
CA TRP A 61 2.13 -0.02 -0.29
C TRP A 61 1.32 -1.22 0.17
N PRO A 62 1.47 -1.65 1.43
CA PRO A 62 0.43 -2.34 2.16
C PRO A 62 -0.44 -1.33 2.92
N GLY A 63 -1.71 -1.67 3.14
CA GLY A 63 -2.65 -0.84 3.90
C GLY A 63 -3.81 -1.60 4.53
N LEU A 64 -4.54 -0.91 5.41
CA LEU A 64 -5.80 -1.34 5.99
C LEU A 64 -6.91 -0.33 5.67
N GLU A 65 -8.05 -0.83 5.24
CA GLU A 65 -9.20 -0.01 4.88
C GLU A 65 -10.53 -0.68 5.28
N PRO A 66 -11.61 0.10 5.42
CA PRO A 66 -12.96 -0.45 5.52
C PRO A 66 -13.47 -0.89 4.14
N GLU A 67 -14.45 -1.81 4.11
CA GLU A 67 -15.10 -2.29 2.88
C GLU A 67 -15.65 -1.16 1.97
N SER A 68 -15.95 0.00 2.52
CA SER A 68 -16.40 1.17 1.76
C SER A 68 -15.30 1.91 1.02
N GLU A 69 -14.02 1.54 1.21
CA GLU A 69 -12.84 2.20 0.64
C GLU A 69 -12.81 3.72 0.94
N SER A 70 -13.42 4.12 2.05
CA SER A 70 -13.60 5.53 2.39
C SER A 70 -12.30 6.21 2.83
N PHE A 71 -11.33 5.41 3.27
CA PHE A 71 -10.01 5.83 3.71
C PHE A 71 -9.07 4.63 3.82
N VAL A 72 -7.77 4.87 3.92
CA VAL A 72 -6.77 3.81 4.14
C VAL A 72 -5.69 4.27 5.13
N TYR A 73 -5.31 3.36 6.04
CA TYR A 73 -4.06 3.46 6.80
C TYR A 73 -2.99 2.68 6.06
N GLN A 74 -1.95 3.36 5.59
CA GLN A 74 -0.97 2.75 4.69
C GLN A 74 0.47 3.14 5.02
N ASN A 75 1.38 2.31 4.52
CA ASN A 75 2.81 2.53 4.59
C ASN A 75 3.33 2.56 3.14
N VAL A 76 3.59 3.77 2.64
CA VAL A 76 3.81 4.03 1.22
C VAL A 76 5.30 4.11 0.94
N LEU A 77 5.75 3.32 -0.03
CA LEU A 77 7.01 3.52 -0.73
C LEU A 77 6.69 4.24 -2.05
N ILE A 78 7.07 5.51 -2.19
CA ILE A 78 6.87 6.31 -3.41
C ILE A 78 8.20 6.80 -3.96
N ASP A 79 8.30 6.92 -5.28
CA ASP A 79 9.48 7.51 -5.90
C ASP A 79 9.36 9.04 -6.02
N SER A 80 10.52 9.68 -6.05
CA SER A 80 10.66 11.05 -6.54
C SER A 80 11.96 11.13 -7.33
N GLY A 81 11.80 11.20 -8.65
CA GLY A 81 12.93 11.07 -9.58
C GLY A 81 13.48 9.64 -9.58
N ASN A 82 14.73 9.47 -9.15
CA ASN A 82 15.43 8.18 -9.14
C ASN A 82 15.66 7.63 -7.72
N GLN A 83 14.80 7.99 -6.78
CA GLN A 83 14.96 7.64 -5.37
C GLN A 83 13.62 7.25 -4.74
N TRP A 84 13.65 6.24 -3.87
CA TRP A 84 12.51 5.86 -3.04
C TRP A 84 12.43 6.70 -1.75
N TYR A 85 11.19 7.00 -1.35
CA TYR A 85 10.83 7.59 -0.09
C TYR A 85 9.75 6.75 0.57
N PHE A 86 9.95 6.42 1.84
CA PHE A 86 9.00 5.67 2.64
C PHE A 86 8.30 6.61 3.63
N PHE A 87 6.99 6.53 3.76
CA PHE A 87 6.24 7.24 4.79
C PHE A 87 5.00 6.46 5.21
N THR A 88 4.48 6.81 6.39
CA THR A 88 3.15 6.38 6.83
C THR A 88 2.14 7.43 6.41
N GLU A 89 0.95 7.00 6.03
CA GLU A 89 -0.14 7.88 5.63
C GLU A 89 -1.48 7.40 6.20
N TYR A 90 -2.29 8.37 6.62
CA TYR A 90 -3.74 8.22 6.70
C TYR A 90 -4.34 8.99 5.52
N CYS A 91 -4.80 8.27 4.49
CA CYS A 91 -5.32 8.83 3.25
C CYS A 91 -6.83 8.72 3.19
N CYS A 92 -7.57 9.59 2.50
CA CYS A 92 -7.16 10.84 1.82
C CYS A 92 -8.04 12.01 2.27
N SER A 93 -8.94 11.75 3.21
CA SER A 93 -9.79 12.73 3.86
C SER A 93 -10.03 12.30 5.33
N PRO A 94 -9.12 12.65 6.25
CA PRO A 94 -7.98 13.56 6.07
C PRO A 94 -6.84 12.92 5.28
N ASN A 95 -5.97 13.76 4.69
CA ASN A 95 -4.67 13.33 4.21
C ASN A 95 -3.64 13.74 5.27
N VAL A 96 -3.08 12.75 5.97
CA VAL A 96 -2.05 12.94 7.00
C VAL A 96 -0.82 12.11 6.64
N ASP A 97 0.18 12.79 6.10
CA ASP A 97 1.50 12.23 5.82
C ASP A 97 2.44 12.42 6.99
N TYR A 98 3.13 11.34 7.37
CA TYR A 98 4.26 11.41 8.29
C TYR A 98 5.56 11.69 7.52
N ALA A 99 6.60 12.16 8.22
CA ALA A 99 7.82 12.62 7.58
C ALA A 99 8.50 11.52 6.73
N PRO A 100 8.70 11.76 5.42
CA PRO A 100 9.26 10.76 4.53
C PRO A 100 10.71 10.43 4.85
N GLN A 101 11.06 9.16 4.68
CA GLN A 101 12.37 8.61 4.93
C GLN A 101 12.99 8.16 3.62
N LEU A 102 14.17 8.69 3.31
CA LEU A 102 14.99 8.21 2.21
C LEU A 102 15.17 6.69 2.35
N THR A 103 14.84 5.96 1.30
CA THR A 103 14.89 4.49 1.27
C THR A 103 15.66 4.06 0.03
N TYR A 104 16.46 3.00 0.16
CA TYR A 104 17.27 2.49 -0.92
C TYR A 104 16.79 1.12 -1.40
N PRO A 105 17.01 0.77 -2.69
CA PRO A 105 16.77 -0.58 -3.17
C PRO A 105 17.45 -1.64 -2.31
N GLY A 106 16.67 -2.64 -1.90
CA GLY A 106 17.08 -3.73 -1.02
C GLY A 106 16.90 -3.46 0.48
N ASP A 107 16.47 -2.26 0.89
CA ASP A 107 16.05 -2.02 2.27
C ASP A 107 14.81 -2.86 2.59
N THR A 108 14.74 -3.39 3.81
CA THR A 108 13.54 -4.10 4.30
C THR A 108 12.73 -3.20 5.21
N ILE A 109 11.43 -3.09 4.95
CA ILE A 109 10.48 -2.29 5.73
C ILE A 109 9.43 -3.20 6.32
N LYS A 110 9.51 -3.41 7.63
CA LYS A 110 8.48 -4.11 8.39
C LYS A 110 7.43 -3.12 8.87
N SER A 111 6.16 -3.44 8.66
CA SER A 111 4.99 -2.67 9.07
C SER A 111 4.14 -3.49 10.03
N VAL A 112 3.65 -2.87 11.10
CA VAL A 112 2.77 -3.50 12.08
C VAL A 112 1.65 -2.53 12.44
N PHE A 113 0.45 -2.79 11.92
CA PHE A 113 -0.78 -2.15 12.35
C PHE A 113 -1.41 -3.00 13.46
N ASP A 114 -1.73 -2.38 14.60
CA ASP A 114 -2.32 -3.06 15.76
C ASP A 114 -3.48 -2.22 16.32
N LEU A 115 -4.62 -2.87 16.52
CA LEU A 115 -5.80 -2.28 17.16
C LEU A 115 -5.71 -2.48 18.66
N ASP A 116 -5.61 -1.37 19.40
CA ASP A 116 -5.86 -1.42 20.83
C ASP A 116 -7.36 -1.64 21.07
N THR A 117 -7.74 -2.89 21.31
CA THR A 117 -9.14 -3.26 21.57
C THR A 117 -9.77 -2.58 22.79
N CYS A 118 -8.98 -1.97 23.68
CA CYS A 118 -9.50 -1.21 24.82
C CYS A 118 -9.94 0.20 24.41
N SER A 119 -9.11 0.90 23.64
CA SER A 119 -9.36 2.30 23.22
C SER A 119 -10.06 2.41 21.86
N GLY A 120 -9.94 1.39 21.02
CA GLY A 120 -10.37 1.40 19.62
C GLY A 120 -9.39 2.10 18.68
N GLU A 121 -8.26 2.61 19.18
CA GLU A 121 -7.25 3.31 18.39
C GLU A 121 -6.32 2.32 17.66
N TRP A 122 -5.91 2.71 16.45
CA TRP A 122 -4.91 1.97 15.70
C TRP A 122 -3.52 2.55 15.93
N THR A 123 -2.54 1.68 16.06
CA THR A 123 -1.13 2.07 16.01
C THR A 123 -0.47 1.45 14.81
N ASN A 124 0.44 2.18 14.17
CA ASN A 124 1.32 1.65 13.15
C ASN A 124 2.76 1.82 13.63
N THR A 125 3.39 0.70 13.94
CA THR A 125 4.83 0.64 14.19
C THR A 125 5.52 0.08 12.97
N TRP A 126 6.44 0.84 12.40
CA TRP A 126 7.25 0.37 11.29
C TRP A 126 8.72 0.36 11.66
N SER A 127 9.46 -0.48 10.96
CA SER A 127 10.90 -0.57 11.11
C SER A 127 11.61 -0.75 9.78
N ARG A 128 12.71 -0.04 9.56
CA ARG A 128 13.52 -0.16 8.34
C ARG A 128 14.93 -0.64 8.66
N THR A 129 15.39 -1.63 7.91
CA THR A 129 16.78 -2.10 7.96
C THR A 129 17.45 -1.86 6.60
N PRO A 130 18.61 -1.15 6.57
CA PRO A 130 19.31 -0.86 5.33
C PRO A 130 19.78 -2.12 4.60
N GLY A 131 19.57 -2.16 3.30
CA GLY A 131 20.15 -3.14 2.39
C GLY A 131 21.60 -2.78 2.03
N SER A 132 22.15 -3.49 1.04
CA SER A 132 23.52 -3.23 0.56
C SER A 132 23.68 -1.83 -0.03
N THR A 133 22.65 -1.32 -0.72
CA THR A 133 22.67 0.01 -1.33
C THR A 133 22.66 1.12 -0.28
N GLY A 134 21.76 1.07 0.70
CA GLY A 134 21.72 2.02 1.81
C GLY A 134 22.99 1.98 2.65
N SER A 135 23.52 0.78 2.93
CA SER A 135 24.80 0.61 3.62
C SER A 135 25.96 1.26 2.87
N ALA A 136 26.01 1.11 1.54
CA ALA A 136 27.02 1.76 0.69
C ALA A 136 26.87 3.28 0.62
N ALA A 137 25.64 3.79 0.78
CA ALA A 137 25.34 5.22 0.90
C ALA A 137 25.66 5.80 2.30
N GLY A 138 26.18 4.99 3.21
CA GLY A 138 26.62 5.42 4.55
C GLY A 138 25.54 5.31 5.62
N GLU A 139 24.40 4.65 5.35
CA GLU A 139 23.45 4.32 6.41
C GLU A 139 24.10 3.34 7.39
N THR A 140 24.07 3.68 8.68
CA THR A 140 24.56 2.80 9.72
C THR A 140 23.67 1.56 9.83
N ALA A 141 24.31 0.40 9.95
CA ALA A 141 23.62 -0.84 10.28
C ALA A 141 22.80 -0.64 11.57
N GLY A 142 21.48 -0.83 11.46
CA GLY A 142 20.54 -0.55 12.54
C GLY A 142 19.12 -0.60 12.00
N THR A 143 18.16 -0.57 12.92
CA THR A 143 16.74 -0.53 12.59
C THR A 143 16.17 0.80 13.03
N THR A 144 15.71 1.61 12.08
CA THR A 144 14.89 2.79 12.40
C THR A 144 13.52 2.30 12.82
N VAL A 145 12.97 2.78 13.92
CA VAL A 145 11.62 2.42 14.40
C VAL A 145 10.84 3.69 14.66
N SER A 146 9.59 3.75 14.19
CA SER A 146 8.65 4.82 14.52
C SER A 146 7.27 4.24 14.78
N THR A 147 6.49 4.94 15.60
CA THR A 147 5.09 4.58 15.91
C THR A 147 4.19 5.79 15.66
N ASN A 148 3.11 5.56 14.94
CA ASN A 148 2.06 6.53 14.63
C ASN A 148 0.72 6.02 15.16
N SER A 149 -0.19 6.91 15.52
CA SER A 149 -1.54 6.58 15.98
C SER A 149 -2.58 7.10 15.01
N PHE A 150 -3.64 6.33 14.78
CA PHE A 150 -4.76 6.68 13.92
C PHE A 150 -6.08 6.63 14.70
N PRO A 151 -7.06 7.48 14.33
CA PRO A 151 -8.34 7.53 15.02
C PRO A 151 -9.12 6.22 14.88
N SER A 152 -10.06 6.00 15.81
CA SER A 152 -11.08 4.97 15.65
C SER A 152 -12.21 5.51 14.78
N GLU A 153 -12.38 4.96 13.58
CA GLU A 153 -13.44 5.38 12.66
C GLU A 153 -14.40 4.26 12.32
N ASN A 154 -14.00 3.39 11.39
CA ASN A 154 -14.78 2.26 10.90
C ASN A 154 -14.08 0.94 11.18
N THR A 155 -14.83 -0.15 11.07
CA THR A 155 -14.26 -1.50 11.08
C THR A 155 -13.40 -1.68 9.83
N LEU A 156 -12.10 -1.92 10.01
CA LEU A 156 -11.19 -2.20 8.90
C LEU A 156 -11.29 -3.67 8.55
N SER A 157 -11.88 -3.99 7.41
CA SER A 157 -12.19 -5.36 6.98
C SER A 157 -11.34 -5.81 5.80
N GLN A 158 -10.39 -4.99 5.37
CA GLN A 158 -9.59 -5.21 4.18
C GLN A 158 -8.11 -4.96 4.49
N ALA A 159 -7.27 -5.98 4.22
CA ALA A 159 -5.81 -5.83 4.19
C ALA A 159 -5.35 -5.85 2.73
N VAL A 160 -4.69 -4.77 2.32
CA VAL A 160 -4.43 -4.44 0.93
C VAL A 160 -2.94 -4.48 0.66
N PHE A 161 -2.56 -4.97 -0.51
CA PHE A 161 -1.24 -4.81 -1.10
C PHE A 161 -1.43 -4.23 -2.49
N ALA A 162 -0.77 -3.11 -2.79
CA ALA A 162 -0.97 -2.42 -4.05
C ALA A 162 0.34 -1.89 -4.65
N ILE A 163 0.34 -1.82 -5.98
CA ILE A 163 1.18 -0.93 -6.77
C ILE A 163 0.25 0.10 -7.40
N GLU A 164 0.60 1.38 -7.24
CA GLU A 164 -0.13 2.49 -7.85
C GLU A 164 0.82 3.27 -8.78
N LEU A 165 0.36 3.46 -10.02
CA LEU A 165 1.08 4.17 -11.06
C LEU A 165 0.28 5.39 -11.47
N GLN A 166 0.89 6.57 -11.37
CA GLN A 166 0.27 7.82 -11.79
C GLN A 166 1.06 8.48 -12.92
N ASN A 167 0.40 9.39 -13.63
CA ASN A 167 1.05 10.25 -14.64
C ASN A 167 1.75 9.46 -15.76
N SER A 168 1.08 8.40 -16.25
CA SER A 168 1.60 7.48 -17.28
C SER A 168 2.85 6.68 -16.88
N ALA A 169 3.08 6.53 -15.57
CA ALA A 169 4.07 5.61 -15.03
C ALA A 169 3.86 4.18 -15.54
N ALA A 170 4.95 3.44 -15.68
CA ALA A 170 4.97 2.05 -16.09
C ALA A 170 5.61 1.21 -14.99
N TRP A 171 5.10 0.01 -14.74
CA TRP A 171 5.74 -0.90 -13.80
C TRP A 171 6.99 -1.53 -14.45
N ASP A 172 8.14 -0.86 -14.27
CA ASP A 172 9.44 -1.24 -14.84
C ASP A 172 10.56 -1.39 -13.78
N PHE A 173 10.20 -1.22 -12.51
CA PHE A 173 11.11 -1.29 -11.36
C PHE A 173 11.31 -2.71 -10.79
N GLY A 174 10.81 -3.73 -11.50
CA GLY A 174 10.92 -5.13 -11.13
C GLY A 174 9.87 -5.58 -10.12
N ALA A 175 10.01 -6.82 -9.65
CA ALA A 175 9.05 -7.43 -8.74
C ALA A 175 9.00 -6.71 -7.38
N VAL A 176 7.79 -6.61 -6.81
CA VAL A 176 7.58 -6.14 -5.43
C VAL A 176 7.32 -7.33 -4.54
N VAL A 177 8.08 -7.41 -3.46
CA VAL A 177 8.05 -8.57 -2.55
C VAL A 177 7.58 -8.12 -1.18
N TRP A 178 6.57 -8.81 -0.66
CA TRP A 178 6.19 -8.80 0.73
C TRP A 178 6.40 -10.18 1.35
N SER A 179 6.95 -10.22 2.56
CA SER A 179 7.16 -11.42 3.35
C SER A 179 6.55 -11.30 4.74
N ASP A 180 6.49 -12.44 5.43
CA ASP A 180 6.09 -12.53 6.84
C ASP A 180 4.73 -11.85 7.11
N ILE A 181 3.80 -12.05 6.18
CA ILE A 181 2.49 -11.42 6.24
C ILE A 181 1.65 -12.15 7.29
N THR A 182 1.19 -11.40 8.28
CA THR A 182 0.29 -11.90 9.31
C THR A 182 -0.91 -10.98 9.43
N ILE A 183 -2.11 -11.53 9.22
CA ILE A 183 -3.38 -10.80 9.37
C ILE A 183 -4.17 -11.52 10.45
N THR A 184 -4.56 -10.82 11.51
CA THR A 184 -5.46 -11.34 12.55
C THR A 184 -6.77 -10.60 12.49
N ALA A 185 -7.87 -11.34 12.56
CA ALA A 185 -9.22 -10.79 12.52
C ALA A 185 -10.09 -11.36 13.64
N ASN A 186 -11.09 -10.60 14.06
CA ASN A 186 -12.03 -10.95 15.13
C ASN A 186 -13.17 -11.88 14.69
N THR A 187 -12.87 -12.84 13.79
CA THR A 187 -13.81 -13.86 13.30
C THR A 187 -13.18 -15.24 13.35
N THR A 188 -13.99 -16.30 13.43
CA THR A 188 -13.53 -17.69 13.28
C THR A 188 -13.60 -18.20 11.84
N ASP A 189 -14.21 -17.43 10.93
CA ASP A 189 -14.15 -17.71 9.49
C ASP A 189 -12.71 -17.56 9.01
N THR A 190 -12.28 -18.46 8.13
CA THR A 190 -10.92 -18.50 7.57
C THR A 190 -10.91 -18.48 6.04
N THR A 191 -12.09 -18.43 5.39
CA THR A 191 -12.22 -18.46 3.94
C THR A 191 -11.51 -17.27 3.28
N TRP A 192 -11.60 -16.08 3.92
CA TRP A 192 -10.91 -14.85 3.54
C TRP A 192 -9.38 -14.99 3.39
N CYS A 193 -8.75 -15.93 4.11
CA CYS A 193 -7.30 -16.13 4.08
C CYS A 193 -6.82 -16.83 2.79
N THR A 194 -7.65 -17.71 2.22
CA THR A 194 -7.23 -18.59 1.10
C THR A 194 -7.72 -18.14 -0.26
N SER A 195 -8.58 -17.12 -0.31
CA SER A 195 -9.18 -16.60 -1.54
C SER A 195 -9.06 -15.07 -1.58
N PRO A 196 -7.84 -14.50 -1.62
CA PRO A 196 -7.69 -13.07 -1.80
C PRO A 196 -8.22 -12.64 -3.17
N GLU A 197 -8.71 -11.42 -3.23
CA GLU A 197 -9.22 -10.79 -4.44
C GLU A 197 -8.11 -10.01 -5.14
N THR A 198 -8.21 -9.87 -6.46
CA THR A 198 -7.22 -9.11 -7.25
C THR A 198 -7.92 -8.10 -8.14
N PHE A 199 -7.37 -6.88 -8.21
CA PHE A 199 -7.83 -5.81 -9.08
C PHE A 199 -6.70 -5.33 -9.97
N GLY A 200 -7.00 -5.09 -11.24
CA GLY A 200 -5.97 -4.95 -12.28
C GLY A 200 -5.55 -6.30 -12.85
N SER A 201 -4.93 -6.28 -14.04
CA SER A 201 -4.36 -7.47 -14.67
C SER A 201 -2.86 -7.46 -14.44
N PHE A 202 -2.34 -8.43 -13.70
CA PHE A 202 -0.91 -8.57 -13.42
C PHE A 202 -0.57 -10.02 -13.06
N GLN A 203 0.72 -10.35 -13.09
CA GLN A 203 1.24 -11.62 -12.61
C GLN A 203 1.66 -11.48 -11.14
N TYR A 204 1.27 -12.47 -10.33
CA TYR A 204 1.69 -12.56 -8.94
C TYR A 204 1.85 -14.02 -8.53
N SER A 205 2.68 -14.23 -7.52
CA SER A 205 2.79 -15.51 -6.82
C SER A 205 2.66 -15.31 -5.32
N MET A 206 2.08 -16.30 -4.65
CA MET A 206 1.84 -16.26 -3.21
C MET A 206 2.05 -17.65 -2.62
N SER A 207 2.76 -17.73 -1.50
CA SER A 207 2.86 -18.97 -0.73
C SER A 207 1.47 -19.40 -0.25
N SER A 208 1.21 -20.71 -0.18
CA SER A 208 -0.06 -21.23 0.34
C SER A 208 -0.38 -20.63 1.73
N PRO A 209 -1.48 -19.87 1.88
CA PRO A 209 -1.83 -19.27 3.15
C PRO A 209 -2.13 -20.32 4.22
N VAL A 210 -1.74 -20.04 5.46
CA VAL A 210 -2.02 -20.88 6.62
C VAL A 210 -2.94 -20.12 7.55
N ALA A 211 -4.18 -20.59 7.68
CA ALA A 211 -5.15 -20.04 8.61
C ALA A 211 -5.17 -20.85 9.92
N THR A 212 -5.24 -20.16 11.05
CA THR A 212 -5.41 -20.75 12.37
C THR A 212 -6.52 -20.04 13.11
N VAL A 213 -7.19 -20.73 14.03
CA VAL A 213 -8.26 -20.16 14.87
C VAL A 213 -7.87 -20.31 16.33
N SER A 214 -8.02 -19.23 17.10
CA SER A 214 -7.81 -19.20 18.53
C SER A 214 -8.90 -18.36 19.19
N GLY A 215 -9.73 -18.99 20.02
CA GLY A 215 -10.90 -18.35 20.62
C GLY A 215 -11.88 -17.87 19.55
N SER A 216 -12.18 -16.57 19.55
CA SER A 216 -13.07 -15.90 18.58
C SER A 216 -12.32 -15.25 17.42
N SER A 217 -11.02 -15.48 17.30
CA SER A 217 -10.17 -14.84 16.29
C SER A 217 -9.54 -15.86 15.35
N SER A 218 -9.25 -15.41 14.14
CA SER A 218 -8.51 -16.16 13.13
C SER A 218 -7.26 -15.39 12.74
N THR A 219 -6.19 -16.11 12.45
CA THR A 219 -4.93 -15.55 11.97
C THR A 219 -4.55 -16.23 10.67
N CYS A 220 -4.36 -15.43 9.63
CA CYS A 220 -3.81 -15.82 8.34
C CYS A 220 -2.33 -15.50 8.30
N PHE A 221 -1.52 -16.49 7.91
CA PHE A 221 -0.10 -16.32 7.65
C PHE A 221 0.21 -16.62 6.19
N VAL A 222 0.94 -15.70 5.54
CA VAL A 222 1.46 -15.85 4.18
C VAL A 222 2.96 -15.56 4.22
N ALA A 223 3.78 -16.56 3.92
CA ALA A 223 5.23 -16.43 4.00
C ALA A 223 5.79 -15.45 2.96
N ASN A 224 5.27 -15.51 1.73
CA ASN A 224 5.68 -14.62 0.63
C ASN A 224 4.50 -14.28 -0.27
N LEU A 225 4.46 -13.03 -0.69
CA LEU A 225 3.62 -12.48 -1.75
C LEU A 225 4.52 -11.67 -2.69
N ILE A 226 4.49 -12.00 -3.98
CA ILE A 226 5.32 -11.37 -4.99
C ILE A 226 4.41 -10.86 -6.10
N PHE A 227 4.44 -9.56 -6.35
CA PHE A 227 3.90 -8.96 -7.56
C PHE A 227 5.04 -9.02 -8.59
N GLU A 228 4.85 -9.77 -9.68
CA GLU A 228 5.94 -10.18 -10.57
C GLU A 228 6.11 -9.25 -11.77
N SER A 229 5.00 -8.95 -12.45
CA SER A 229 4.96 -8.08 -13.63
C SER A 229 3.54 -7.58 -13.89
N PRO A 230 3.35 -6.49 -14.65
CA PRO A 230 2.05 -6.13 -15.20
C PRO A 230 1.50 -7.22 -16.13
#